data_AF-A0A2A2B8I9-F1
#
_entry.id   AF-A0A2A2B8I9-F1
#
_cell.length_a   1.000
_cell.length_b   1.000
_cell.length_c   1.000
_cell.angle_alpha   90.00
_cell.angle_beta   90.00
_cell.angle_gamma   90.00
#
_symmetry.space_group_name_H-M   'P 1'
#
loop_
_entity.id
_entity.type
_entity.pdbx_description
1 polymer ?
#
loop_
_entity_poly.entity_id
_entity_poly.type
_entity_poly.pdbx_seq_one_letter_code
_entity_poly.pdbx_strand_id
1 'polypeptide(L)'
;MVNSKEDFSDEDLQKILEQAKRIEFERLQHKTTIPTVFIKELLDSPPNYLLSHNFFDVGYKDRKKISAIHNLIEKIENIAIKYCRELLEEQDYYVNFEQEQPIMYAGFGIHIIFDHKDLYLESKELKCLNFHKLCQCIKLKAFTRLYFENRQYEASFYCVRLASYVFGAGTNEVSGDNDFQKKLSRSNKEKANKRWSKHNQTRPEKKKQYLEIMNQQNFTAFAETAEYIKQHIETDKKPSYDTIKRWLSQANKGNFS
;
A
#
# COMPACT_ATOMS: atom_id res chain seq x y z
N MET A 1 -3.81 32.64 -60.87
CA MET A 1 -3.58 33.43 -59.64
C MET A 1 -4.50 32.87 -58.57
N VAL A 2 -3.94 32.16 -57.59
CA VAL A 2 -4.69 31.61 -56.46
C VAL A 2 -4.74 32.73 -55.43
N ASN A 3 -5.90 33.39 -55.28
CA ASN A 3 -6.09 34.41 -54.25
C ASN A 3 -6.11 33.72 -52.88
N SER A 4 -5.01 33.89 -52.15
CA SER A 4 -4.83 33.40 -50.80
C SER A 4 -5.34 34.40 -49.77
N LYS A 5 -5.86 33.84 -48.67
CA LYS A 5 -6.12 34.42 -47.34
C LYS A 5 -7.46 35.15 -47.15
N GLU A 6 -8.45 34.39 -46.69
CA GLU A 6 -9.45 34.94 -45.79
C GLU A 6 -8.74 35.27 -44.46
N ASP A 7 -8.46 36.55 -44.25
CA ASP A 7 -7.97 37.05 -42.96
C ASP A 7 -9.16 37.09 -42.00
N PHE A 8 -9.24 36.11 -41.10
CA PHE A 8 -10.22 36.11 -40.01
C PHE A 8 -9.98 37.35 -39.13
N SER A 9 -11.04 38.09 -38.81
CA SER A 9 -10.93 39.17 -37.84
C SER A 9 -10.59 38.62 -36.45
N ASP A 10 -10.00 39.44 -35.58
CA ASP A 10 -9.68 39.04 -34.20
C ASP A 10 -10.92 38.55 -33.44
N GLU A 11 -12.10 39.10 -33.76
CA GLU A 11 -13.39 38.67 -33.20
C GLU A 11 -13.82 37.28 -33.72
N ASP A 12 -13.54 36.98 -34.99
CA ASP A 12 -13.81 35.65 -35.56
C ASP A 12 -12.87 34.60 -34.99
N LEU A 13 -11.59 34.95 -34.81
CA LEU A 13 -10.61 34.10 -34.14
C LEU A 13 -10.99 33.85 -32.67
N GLN A 14 -11.48 34.87 -31.95
CA GLN A 14 -12.00 34.69 -30.59
C GLN A 14 -13.20 33.75 -30.53
N LYS A 15 -14.17 33.91 -31.43
CA LYS A 15 -15.35 33.02 -31.51
C LYS A 15 -14.96 31.59 -31.84
N ILE A 16 -14.00 31.39 -32.75
CA ILE A 16 -13.48 30.07 -33.09
C ILE A 16 -12.74 29.45 -31.89
N LEU A 17 -11.97 30.24 -31.14
CA LEU A 17 -11.29 29.80 -29.91
C LEU A 17 -12.28 29.44 -28.80
N GLU A 18 -13.34 30.22 -28.60
CA GLU A 18 -14.40 29.91 -27.64
C GLU A 18 -15.19 28.67 -28.04
N GLN A 19 -15.53 28.52 -29.32
CA GLN A 19 -16.15 27.31 -29.82
C GLN A 19 -15.24 26.08 -29.69
N ALA A 20 -13.94 26.21 -29.96
CA ALA A 20 -12.98 25.14 -29.78
C ALA A 20 -12.85 24.71 -28.30
N LYS A 21 -12.76 25.68 -27.37
CA LYS A 21 -12.74 25.42 -25.92
C LYS A 21 -14.04 24.77 -25.45
N ARG A 22 -15.19 25.22 -25.96
CA ARG A 22 -16.49 24.64 -25.63
C ARG A 22 -16.62 23.21 -26.15
N ILE A 23 -16.20 22.95 -27.39
CA ILE A 23 -16.20 21.60 -27.99
C ILE A 23 -15.21 20.69 -27.26
N GLU A 24 -14.06 21.20 -26.81
CA GLU A 24 -13.10 20.42 -26.02
C GLU A 24 -13.63 20.11 -24.61
N PHE A 25 -14.31 21.06 -23.97
CA PHE A 25 -15.01 20.86 -22.70
C PHE A 25 -16.18 19.87 -22.83
N GLU A 26 -17.01 19.99 -23.87
CA GLU A 26 -18.09 19.04 -24.17
C GLU A 26 -17.52 17.65 -24.52
N ARG A 27 -16.38 17.58 -25.23
CA ARG A 27 -15.67 16.31 -25.48
C ARG A 27 -15.06 15.70 -24.23
N LEU A 28 -14.58 16.51 -23.28
CA LEU A 28 -14.18 16.06 -21.95
C LEU A 28 -15.38 15.45 -21.23
N GLN A 29 -16.52 16.16 -21.17
CA GLN A 29 -17.75 15.65 -20.57
C GLN A 29 -18.27 14.35 -21.22
N HIS A 30 -18.20 14.23 -22.55
CA HIS A 30 -18.67 13.04 -23.27
C HIS A 30 -17.66 11.88 -23.29
N LYS A 31 -16.35 12.11 -23.11
CA LYS A 31 -15.35 11.05 -22.93
C LYS A 31 -15.21 10.60 -21.48
N THR A 32 -15.63 11.43 -20.52
CA THR A 32 -15.64 11.11 -19.10
C THR A 32 -17.05 10.97 -18.57
N THR A 33 -17.83 10.04 -19.13
CA THR A 33 -18.75 9.29 -18.25
C THR A 33 -17.89 8.39 -17.38
N ILE A 34 -17.02 8.96 -16.54
CA ILE A 34 -16.47 8.25 -15.39
C ILE A 34 -17.72 7.97 -14.58
N PRO A 35 -18.17 6.71 -14.47
CA PRO A 35 -19.40 6.42 -13.75
C PRO A 35 -19.29 7.04 -12.36
N THR A 36 -20.34 7.67 -11.84
CA THR A 36 -20.33 8.40 -10.56
C THR A 36 -19.68 7.60 -9.42
N VAL A 37 -19.77 6.27 -9.50
CA VAL A 37 -19.07 5.30 -8.63
C VAL A 37 -17.54 5.50 -8.63
N PHE A 38 -16.91 5.59 -9.80
CA PHE A 38 -15.47 5.80 -9.94
C PHE A 38 -15.02 7.19 -9.47
N ILE A 39 -15.87 8.22 -9.66
CA ILE A 39 -15.58 9.56 -9.13
C ILE A 39 -15.56 9.50 -7.59
N LYS A 40 -16.57 8.87 -6.98
CA LYS A 40 -16.63 8.74 -5.53
C LYS A 40 -15.43 7.97 -4.96
N GLU A 41 -15.03 6.88 -5.61
CA GLU A 41 -13.84 6.11 -5.23
C GLU A 41 -12.55 6.92 -5.36
N LEU A 42 -12.42 7.69 -6.44
CA LEU A 42 -11.27 8.55 -6.69
C LEU A 42 -11.16 9.66 -5.63
N LEU A 43 -12.28 10.33 -5.32
CA LEU A 43 -12.33 11.40 -4.32
C LEU A 43 -12.11 10.88 -2.89
N ASP A 44 -12.43 9.60 -2.63
CA ASP A 44 -12.19 8.96 -1.34
C ASP A 44 -10.78 8.36 -1.22
N SER A 45 -9.92 8.48 -2.23
CA SER A 45 -8.59 7.87 -2.22
C SER A 45 -7.58 8.64 -1.33
N PRO A 46 -6.87 7.96 -0.41
CA PRO A 46 -6.98 6.55 -0.05
C PRO A 46 -8.22 6.25 0.82
N PRO A 47 -8.97 5.16 0.56
CA PRO A 47 -10.18 4.84 1.31
C PRO A 47 -9.90 4.54 2.79
N ASN A 48 -10.90 4.79 3.65
CA ASN A 48 -10.73 4.70 5.12
C ASN A 48 -10.29 3.30 5.58
N TYR A 49 -10.66 2.23 4.86
CA TYR A 49 -10.17 0.89 5.18
C TYR A 49 -8.65 0.75 4.96
N LEU A 50 -8.06 1.39 3.94
CA LEU A 50 -6.61 1.38 3.72
C LEU A 50 -5.90 2.21 4.78
N LEU A 51 -6.45 3.37 5.14
CA LEU A 51 -5.91 4.19 6.22
C LEU A 51 -5.87 3.40 7.53
N SER A 52 -6.98 2.75 7.88
CA SER A 52 -7.10 1.91 9.07
C SER A 52 -6.07 0.79 9.10
N HIS A 53 -5.90 0.12 7.95
CA HIS A 53 -5.01 -1.03 7.86
C HIS A 53 -3.52 -0.68 7.91
N ASN A 54 -3.14 0.48 7.38
CA ASN A 54 -1.73 0.85 7.22
C ASN A 54 -1.22 1.79 8.31
N PHE A 55 -2.09 2.59 8.93
CA PHE A 55 -1.69 3.51 9.99
C PHE A 55 -1.91 2.97 11.40
N PHE A 56 -2.49 1.78 11.58
CA PHE A 56 -2.74 1.20 12.89
C PHE A 56 -2.19 -0.23 12.99
N ASP A 57 -1.58 -0.55 14.14
CA ASP A 57 -1.13 -1.92 14.46
C ASP A 57 -2.32 -2.75 14.97
N VAL A 58 -3.13 -3.23 14.02
CA VAL A 58 -4.27 -4.11 14.29
C VAL A 58 -4.25 -5.32 13.38
N GLY A 59 -4.22 -6.51 13.97
CA GLY A 59 -4.35 -7.76 13.22
C GLY A 59 -5.74 -7.86 12.57
N TYR A 60 -5.78 -8.42 11.35
CA TYR A 60 -6.98 -8.58 10.50
C TYR A 60 -8.24 -9.21 11.15
N LYS A 61 -8.16 -9.74 12.37
CA LYS A 61 -9.24 -10.50 13.03
C LYS A 61 -9.93 -9.74 14.18
N ASP A 62 -9.46 -8.57 14.58
CA ASP A 62 -10.08 -7.80 15.67
C ASP A 62 -11.16 -6.85 15.14
N ARG A 63 -12.35 -7.40 14.86
CA ARG A 63 -13.47 -6.64 14.27
C ARG A 63 -13.93 -5.46 15.13
N LYS A 64 -13.90 -5.59 16.46
CA LYS A 64 -14.30 -4.51 17.38
C LYS A 64 -13.32 -3.35 17.29
N LYS A 65 -12.02 -3.66 17.30
CA LYS A 65 -10.97 -2.64 17.18
C LYS A 65 -10.96 -1.97 15.81
N ILE A 66 -11.20 -2.72 14.72
CA ILE A 66 -11.34 -2.16 13.37
C ILE A 66 -12.51 -1.18 13.29
N SER A 67 -13.66 -1.54 13.87
CA SER A 67 -14.83 -0.64 13.92
C SER A 67 -14.52 0.66 14.69
N ALA A 68 -13.85 0.56 15.83
CA ALA A 68 -13.41 1.73 16.59
C ALA A 68 -12.46 2.64 15.78
N ILE A 69 -11.53 2.04 15.03
CA ILE A 69 -10.61 2.80 14.16
C ILE A 69 -11.35 3.51 13.04
N HIS A 70 -12.30 2.84 12.38
CA HIS A 70 -13.10 3.46 11.34
C HIS A 70 -13.87 4.67 11.90
N ASN A 71 -14.51 4.52 13.05
CA ASN A 71 -15.21 5.61 13.73
C ASN A 71 -14.26 6.77 14.08
N LEU A 72 -13.06 6.48 14.58
CA LEU A 72 -12.06 7.51 14.87
C LEU A 72 -11.66 8.28 13.59
N ILE A 73 -11.38 7.58 12.50
CA ILE A 73 -11.02 8.20 11.22
C ILE A 73 -12.17 9.09 10.72
N GLU A 74 -13.41 8.62 10.77
CA GLU A 74 -14.59 9.41 10.38
C GLU A 74 -14.76 10.67 11.23
N LYS A 75 -14.55 10.60 12.56
CA LYS A 75 -14.56 11.79 13.43
C LYS A 75 -13.50 12.81 12.99
N ILE A 76 -12.27 12.37 12.76
CA ILE A 76 -11.17 13.24 12.32
C ILE A 76 -11.47 13.84 10.93
N GLU A 77 -12.06 13.05 10.04
CA GLU A 77 -12.46 13.47 8.70
C GLU A 77 -13.54 14.55 8.73
N ASN A 78 -14.55 14.41 9.59
CA ASN A 78 -15.57 15.43 9.77
C ASN A 78 -15.00 16.76 10.30
N ILE A 79 -14.01 16.69 11.19
CA ILE A 79 -13.29 17.89 11.66
C ILE A 79 -12.46 18.48 10.51
N ALA A 80 -11.76 17.64 9.73
CA ALA A 80 -10.97 18.09 8.60
C ALA A 80 -11.82 18.83 7.55
N ILE A 81 -13.03 18.34 7.26
CA ILE A 81 -13.95 18.98 6.32
C ILE A 81 -14.33 20.38 6.81
N LYS A 82 -14.68 20.55 8.09
CA LYS A 82 -15.01 21.87 8.66
C LYS A 82 -13.80 22.81 8.63
N TYR A 83 -12.66 22.34 9.14
CA TYR A 83 -11.41 23.07 9.17
C TYR A 83 -10.97 23.53 7.77
N CYS A 84 -11.00 22.65 6.79
CA CYS A 84 -10.62 22.98 5.42
C CYS A 84 -11.64 23.91 4.75
N ARG A 85 -12.92 23.78 5.06
CA ARG A 85 -13.96 24.66 4.53
C ARG A 85 -13.74 26.10 4.98
N GLU A 86 -13.53 26.32 6.27
CA GLU A 86 -13.24 27.65 6.83
C GLU A 86 -12.02 28.29 6.14
N LEU A 87 -10.94 27.52 5.98
CA LEU A 87 -9.72 27.99 5.28
C LEU A 87 -9.96 28.34 3.80
N LEU A 88 -10.82 27.59 3.10
CA LEU A 88 -11.06 27.80 1.68
C LEU A 88 -12.09 28.90 1.41
N GLU A 89 -13.04 29.13 2.31
CA GLU A 89 -14.00 30.24 2.21
C GLU A 89 -13.27 31.59 2.24
N GLU A 90 -12.20 31.72 3.03
CA GLU A 90 -11.34 32.91 3.05
C GLU A 90 -10.63 33.16 1.69
N GLN A 91 -10.49 32.11 0.88
CA GLN A 91 -9.75 32.11 -0.39
C GLN A 91 -10.67 32.00 -1.60
N ASP A 92 -12.00 32.06 -1.41
CA ASP A 92 -13.02 31.80 -2.44
C ASP A 92 -12.76 30.50 -3.22
N TYR A 93 -12.22 29.49 -2.53
CA TYR A 93 -11.83 28.19 -3.09
C TYR A 93 -10.82 28.25 -4.26
N TYR A 94 -10.21 29.40 -4.53
CA TYR A 94 -9.27 29.59 -5.63
C TYR A 94 -7.88 29.08 -5.26
N VAL A 95 -7.26 28.30 -6.16
CA VAL A 95 -5.90 27.80 -5.99
C VAL A 95 -5.00 28.41 -7.05
N ASN A 96 -4.01 29.18 -6.61
CA ASN A 96 -2.95 29.65 -7.48
C ASN A 96 -1.79 28.64 -7.51
N PHE A 97 -1.74 27.80 -8.55
CA PHE A 97 -0.64 26.86 -8.75
C PHE A 97 0.69 27.53 -9.14
N GLU A 98 0.65 28.72 -9.75
CA GLU A 98 1.86 29.44 -10.19
C GLU A 98 2.61 30.07 -9.02
N GLN A 99 1.89 30.49 -7.97
CA GLN A 99 2.50 31.04 -6.76
C GLN A 99 2.93 29.96 -5.77
N GLU A 100 2.82 28.68 -6.14
CA GLU A 100 3.04 27.54 -5.25
C GLU A 100 2.43 27.78 -3.87
N GLN A 101 1.20 28.34 -3.76
CA GLN A 101 0.49 28.38 -2.49
C GLN A 101 -0.07 26.97 -2.26
N PRO A 102 0.76 26.03 -1.76
CA PRO A 102 0.55 24.64 -2.04
C PRO A 102 -0.33 24.15 -0.92
N ILE A 103 -1.65 24.31 -1.05
CA ILE A 103 -2.70 23.68 -0.22
C ILE A 103 -2.16 23.49 1.20
N MET A 104 -1.89 24.64 1.84
CA MET A 104 -0.80 24.86 2.78
C MET A 104 -0.55 23.69 3.74
N TYR A 105 0.73 23.50 4.08
CA TYR A 105 1.29 22.72 5.18
C TYR A 105 0.75 23.11 6.58
N ALA A 106 -0.45 23.68 6.67
CA ALA A 106 -1.19 23.86 7.90
C ALA A 106 -1.28 22.52 8.65
N GLY A 107 -0.74 22.54 9.86
CA GLY A 107 -0.52 21.37 10.70
C GLY A 107 -1.83 20.84 11.27
N PHE A 108 -2.72 20.29 10.43
CA PHE A 108 -3.99 19.74 10.88
C PHE A 108 -3.82 18.67 11.98
N GLY A 109 -2.75 17.86 11.91
CA GLY A 109 -2.43 16.94 13.02
C GLY A 109 -2.11 17.65 14.34
N ILE A 110 -1.51 18.85 14.29
CA ILE A 110 -1.24 19.69 15.46
C ILE A 110 -2.54 20.31 15.99
N HIS A 111 -3.42 20.78 15.10
CA HIS A 111 -4.76 21.24 15.46
C HIS A 111 -5.55 20.15 16.20
N ILE A 112 -5.54 18.91 15.70
CA ILE A 112 -6.18 17.78 16.42
C ILE A 112 -5.53 17.54 17.79
N ILE A 113 -4.19 17.61 17.91
CA ILE A 113 -3.50 17.40 19.20
C ILE A 113 -3.91 18.42 20.26
N PHE A 114 -4.08 19.69 19.88
CA PHE A 114 -4.40 20.76 20.81
C PHE A 114 -5.90 20.89 21.08
N ASP A 115 -6.72 20.92 20.03
CA ASP A 115 -8.14 21.30 20.12
C ASP A 115 -9.06 20.08 20.21
N HIS A 116 -8.56 18.89 19.84
CA HIS A 116 -9.29 17.62 19.84
C HIS A 116 -8.45 16.51 20.47
N LYS A 117 -7.83 16.82 21.61
CA LYS A 117 -6.84 15.97 22.30
C LYS A 117 -7.38 14.57 22.62
N ASP A 118 -8.68 14.45 22.88
CA ASP A 118 -9.38 13.17 23.09
C ASP A 118 -9.20 12.22 21.89
N LEU A 119 -9.34 12.72 20.66
CA LEU A 119 -9.14 11.92 19.44
C LEU A 119 -7.68 11.51 19.26
N TYR A 120 -6.74 12.39 19.62
CA TYR A 120 -5.33 12.03 19.61
C TYR A 120 -5.02 10.92 20.62
N LEU A 121 -5.55 11.00 21.84
CA LEU A 121 -5.39 9.97 22.86
C LEU A 121 -6.05 8.65 22.43
N GLU A 122 -7.28 8.68 21.90
CA GLU A 122 -7.98 7.51 21.33
C GLU A 122 -7.13 6.86 20.23
N SER A 123 -6.48 7.65 19.36
CA SER A 123 -5.59 7.13 18.33
C SER A 123 -4.39 6.36 18.91
N LYS A 124 -3.84 6.81 20.04
CA LYS A 124 -2.72 6.17 20.72
C LYS A 124 -3.13 4.85 21.36
N GLU A 125 -4.29 4.81 22.01
CA GLU A 125 -4.87 3.58 22.57
C GLU A 125 -5.13 2.54 21.46
N LEU A 126 -5.61 3.00 20.31
CA LEU A 126 -5.82 2.16 19.13
C LEU A 126 -4.53 1.74 18.41
N LYS A 127 -3.36 2.21 18.87
CA LYS A 127 -2.02 1.95 18.31
C LYS A 127 -1.82 2.54 16.91
N CYS A 128 -2.17 3.81 16.75
CA CYS A 128 -1.81 4.57 15.55
C CYS A 128 -0.28 4.72 15.46
N LEU A 129 0.28 4.27 14.34
CA LEU A 129 1.71 4.19 14.07
C LEU A 129 2.28 5.53 13.59
N ASN A 130 1.51 6.28 12.79
CA ASN A 130 1.92 7.60 12.30
C ASN A 130 0.72 8.56 12.21
N PHE A 131 0.40 9.18 13.34
CA PHE A 131 -0.76 10.05 13.49
C PHE A 131 -0.72 11.28 12.57
N HIS A 132 0.43 11.94 12.47
CA HIS A 132 0.56 13.15 11.64
C HIS A 132 0.29 12.87 10.17
N LYS A 133 0.83 11.78 9.62
CA LYS A 133 0.58 11.41 8.21
C LYS A 133 -0.84 10.90 7.97
N LEU A 134 -1.45 10.23 8.95
CA LEU A 134 -2.88 9.91 8.90
C LEU A 134 -3.71 11.18 8.77
N CYS A 135 -3.48 12.17 9.64
CA CYS A 135 -4.16 13.47 9.58
C CYS A 135 -3.90 14.21 8.26
N GLN A 136 -2.67 14.16 7.72
CA GLN A 136 -2.37 14.76 6.41
C GLN A 136 -3.15 14.10 5.27
N CYS A 137 -3.26 12.77 5.25
CA CYS A 137 -4.07 12.05 4.26
C CYS A 137 -5.54 12.47 4.36
N ILE A 138 -6.09 12.50 5.58
CA ILE A 138 -7.49 12.90 5.83
C ILE A 138 -7.73 14.35 5.40
N LYS A 139 -6.80 15.28 5.71
CA LYS A 139 -6.87 16.68 5.27
C LYS A 139 -6.93 16.80 3.75
N LEU A 140 -6.06 16.08 3.05
CA LEU A 140 -6.04 16.10 1.58
C LEU A 140 -7.33 15.52 1.00
N LYS A 141 -7.91 14.47 1.60
CA LYS A 141 -9.24 13.97 1.22
C LYS A 141 -10.34 15.02 1.41
N ALA A 142 -10.30 15.78 2.51
CA ALA A 142 -11.25 16.86 2.75
C ALA A 142 -11.13 17.95 1.66
N PHE A 143 -9.91 18.40 1.36
CA PHE A 143 -9.66 19.34 0.26
C PHE A 143 -10.14 18.81 -1.09
N THR A 144 -9.82 17.55 -1.43
CA THR A 144 -10.27 16.89 -2.65
C THR A 144 -11.79 17.03 -2.85
N ARG A 145 -12.57 16.77 -1.79
CA ARG A 145 -14.03 16.87 -1.85
C ARG A 145 -14.51 18.30 -2.00
N LEU A 146 -13.99 19.23 -1.18
CA LEU A 146 -14.41 20.63 -1.20
C LEU A 146 -14.08 21.31 -2.53
N TYR A 147 -12.89 21.06 -3.10
CA TYR A 147 -12.54 21.57 -4.43
C TYR A 147 -13.45 20.98 -5.51
N PHE A 148 -13.75 19.69 -5.44
CA PHE A 148 -14.64 19.05 -6.41
C PHE A 148 -16.06 19.64 -6.37
N GLU A 149 -16.61 19.84 -5.17
CA GLU A 149 -17.92 20.46 -4.95
C GLU A 149 -17.99 21.88 -5.52
N ASN A 150 -16.88 22.63 -5.45
CA ASN A 150 -16.74 23.99 -5.99
C ASN A 150 -16.21 24.03 -7.44
N ARG A 151 -16.25 22.90 -8.16
CA ARG A 151 -15.84 22.77 -9.58
C ARG A 151 -14.36 23.09 -9.86
N GLN A 152 -13.52 23.09 -8.83
CA GLN A 152 -12.06 23.23 -8.92
C GLN A 152 -11.41 21.86 -9.16
N TYR A 153 -11.69 21.26 -10.32
CA TYR A 153 -11.34 19.86 -10.59
C TYR A 153 -9.83 19.59 -10.60
N GLU A 154 -9.04 20.53 -11.12
CA GLU A 154 -7.58 20.39 -11.15
C GLU A 154 -6.98 20.33 -9.74
N ALA A 155 -7.42 21.22 -8.85
CA ALA A 155 -7.05 21.20 -7.43
C ALA A 155 -7.50 19.93 -6.72
N SER A 156 -8.71 19.44 -7.04
CA SER A 156 -9.19 18.16 -6.53
C SER A 156 -8.28 16.99 -6.93
N PHE A 157 -7.94 16.86 -8.23
CA PHE A 157 -7.06 15.78 -8.69
C PHE A 157 -5.62 15.90 -8.18
N TYR A 158 -5.14 17.13 -8.02
CA TYR A 158 -3.85 17.39 -7.39
C TYR A 158 -3.83 16.90 -5.93
N CYS A 159 -4.89 17.18 -5.16
CA CYS A 159 -5.04 16.67 -3.79
C CYS A 159 -5.07 15.14 -3.72
N VAL A 160 -5.77 14.46 -4.64
CA VAL A 160 -5.79 12.99 -4.72
C VAL A 160 -4.40 12.43 -4.93
N ARG A 161 -3.61 13.03 -5.82
CA ARG A 161 -2.23 12.62 -6.09
C ARG A 161 -1.35 12.81 -4.85
N LEU A 162 -1.46 13.96 -4.19
CA LEU A 162 -0.73 14.23 -2.95
C LEU A 162 -1.13 13.26 -1.83
N ALA A 163 -2.41 12.97 -1.66
CA ALA A 163 -2.90 12.04 -0.65
C ALA A 163 -2.30 10.64 -0.85
N SER A 164 -2.23 10.18 -2.10
CA SER A 164 -1.60 8.90 -2.46
C SER A 164 -0.11 8.88 -2.18
N TYR A 165 0.61 9.99 -2.45
CA TYR A 165 2.03 10.11 -2.14
C TYR A 165 2.29 10.10 -0.63
N VAL A 166 1.55 10.91 0.14
CA VAL A 166 1.67 10.96 1.61
C VAL A 166 1.32 9.62 2.23
N PHE A 167 0.29 8.94 1.72
CA PHE A 167 -0.06 7.59 2.11
C PHE A 167 1.11 6.63 1.90
N GLY A 168 1.65 6.53 0.68
CA GLY A 168 2.78 5.65 0.37
C GLY A 168 4.03 5.96 1.21
N ALA A 169 4.35 7.23 1.41
CA ALA A 169 5.45 7.65 2.28
C ALA A 169 5.21 7.26 3.74
N GLY A 170 3.97 7.40 4.24
CA GLY A 170 3.60 7.01 5.60
C GLY A 170 3.62 5.51 5.81
N THR A 171 3.10 4.73 4.85
CA THR A 171 3.17 3.27 4.90
C THR A 171 4.61 2.77 4.86
N ASN A 172 5.49 3.41 4.09
CA ASN A 172 6.90 3.05 4.01
C ASN A 172 7.63 3.27 5.34
N GLU A 173 7.42 4.42 6.00
CA GLU A 173 7.98 4.69 7.33
C GLU A 173 7.49 3.67 8.37
N VAL A 174 6.18 3.42 8.38
CA VAL A 174 5.56 2.41 9.25
C VAL A 174 6.11 1.01 8.96
N SER A 175 6.37 0.67 7.70
CA SER A 175 6.94 -0.62 7.30
C SER A 175 8.43 -0.75 7.62
N GLY A 176 9.16 0.37 7.70
CA GLY A 176 10.55 0.43 8.15
C GLY A 176 10.69 -0.04 9.61
N ASP A 177 9.71 0.33 10.45
CA ASP A 177 9.68 0.08 11.89
C ASP A 177 8.75 -1.05 12.34
N ASN A 178 7.98 -1.68 11.43
CA ASN A 178 7.15 -2.86 11.75
C ASN A 178 8.00 -4.12 11.91
N ASP A 179 8.83 -4.05 12.93
CA ASP A 179 9.51 -5.13 13.62
C ASP A 179 8.52 -6.22 14.02
N PHE A 180 7.20 -6.00 14.07
CA PHE A 180 6.22 -7.06 14.33
C PHE A 180 6.19 -8.14 13.25
N GLN A 181 6.18 -7.81 11.95
CA GLN A 181 6.20 -8.85 10.92
C GLN A 181 7.56 -9.56 10.84
N LYS A 182 8.65 -8.81 11.04
CA LYS A 182 10.00 -9.38 11.16
C LYS A 182 10.13 -10.26 12.42
N LYS A 183 9.61 -9.83 13.57
CA LYS A 183 9.56 -10.58 14.84
C LYS A 183 8.63 -11.78 14.75
N LEU A 184 7.49 -11.67 14.09
CA LEU A 184 6.56 -12.78 13.86
C LEU A 184 7.19 -13.81 12.93
N SER A 185 7.84 -13.37 11.84
CA SER A 185 8.61 -14.22 10.94
C SER A 185 9.79 -14.90 11.67
N ARG A 186 10.57 -14.14 12.44
CA ARG A 186 11.65 -14.66 13.28
C ARG A 186 11.15 -15.65 14.33
N SER A 187 10.08 -15.32 15.06
CA SER A 187 9.47 -16.17 16.08
C SER A 187 8.89 -17.45 15.48
N ASN A 188 8.23 -17.37 14.32
CA ASN A 188 7.74 -18.54 13.60
C ASN A 188 8.90 -19.40 13.08
N LYS A 189 9.97 -18.79 12.58
CA LYS A 189 11.20 -19.47 12.16
C LYS A 189 11.89 -20.15 13.35
N GLU A 190 11.96 -19.51 14.50
CA GLU A 190 12.49 -20.08 15.74
C GLU A 190 11.63 -21.21 16.30
N LYS A 191 10.30 -21.05 16.30
CA LYS A 191 9.37 -22.11 16.72
C LYS A 191 9.44 -23.30 15.79
N ALA A 192 9.53 -23.08 14.48
CA ALA A 192 9.77 -24.14 13.51
C ALA A 192 11.13 -24.81 13.78
N ASN A 193 12.21 -24.04 13.91
CA ASN A 193 13.54 -24.58 14.18
C ASN A 193 13.61 -25.36 15.50
N LYS A 194 12.92 -24.92 16.56
CA LYS A 194 12.80 -25.67 17.82
C LYS A 194 11.99 -26.95 17.65
N ARG A 195 10.86 -26.89 16.93
CA ARG A 195 9.99 -28.06 16.68
C ARG A 195 10.67 -29.12 15.82
N TRP A 196 11.61 -28.72 14.95
CA TRP A 196 12.39 -29.60 14.08
C TRP A 196 13.85 -29.79 14.52
N SER A 197 14.25 -29.32 15.73
CA SER A 197 15.68 -29.27 16.10
C SER A 197 16.34 -30.65 16.13
N LYS A 198 15.66 -31.67 16.67
CA LYS A 198 16.14 -33.07 16.66
C LYS A 198 16.28 -33.65 15.25
N HIS A 199 15.40 -33.27 14.33
CA HIS A 199 15.47 -33.69 12.92
C HIS A 199 16.53 -32.93 12.13
N ASN A 200 16.77 -31.66 12.47
CA ASN A 200 17.78 -30.81 11.81
C ASN A 200 19.20 -31.09 12.29
N GLN A 201 19.39 -31.69 13.47
CA GLN A 201 20.71 -32.12 13.94
C GLN A 201 21.26 -33.30 13.13
N THR A 202 20.43 -34.29 12.82
CA THR A 202 20.86 -35.51 12.11
C THR A 202 20.75 -35.41 10.59
N ARG A 203 20.06 -34.40 10.06
CA ARG A 203 19.86 -34.21 8.61
C ARG A 203 21.16 -33.91 7.84
N PRO A 204 22.07 -33.03 8.31
CA PRO A 204 23.35 -32.80 7.64
C PRO A 204 24.21 -34.06 7.54
N GLU A 205 24.20 -34.88 8.61
CA GLU A 205 24.94 -36.14 8.70
C GLU A 205 24.36 -37.17 7.73
N LYS A 206 23.04 -37.35 7.73
CA LYS A 206 22.33 -38.22 6.77
C LYS A 206 22.57 -37.78 5.31
N LYS A 207 22.55 -36.47 5.03
CA LYS A 207 22.86 -35.93 3.68
C LYS A 207 24.27 -36.32 3.22
N LYS A 208 25.27 -36.23 4.10
CA LYS A 208 26.65 -36.66 3.78
C LYS A 208 26.72 -38.17 3.55
N GLN A 209 26.13 -38.95 4.44
CA GLN A 209 26.10 -40.42 4.32
C GLN A 209 25.44 -40.87 3.01
N TYR A 210 24.31 -40.28 2.62
CA TYR A 210 23.63 -40.63 1.37
C TYR A 210 24.46 -40.30 0.13
N LEU A 211 25.16 -39.16 0.14
CA LEU A 211 26.05 -38.78 -0.95
C LEU A 211 27.28 -39.69 -1.03
N GLU A 212 27.80 -40.13 0.12
CA GLU A 212 28.88 -41.10 0.19
C GLU A 212 28.46 -42.48 -0.37
N ILE A 213 27.26 -42.95 -0.03
CA ILE A 213 26.68 -44.18 -0.60
C ILE A 213 26.54 -44.08 -2.12
N MET A 214 26.09 -42.92 -2.62
CA MET A 214 25.99 -42.68 -4.06
C MET A 214 27.35 -42.88 -4.76
N ASN A 215 28.40 -42.31 -4.18
CA ASN A 215 29.76 -42.40 -4.72
C ASN A 215 30.35 -43.81 -4.58
N GLN A 216 30.17 -44.47 -3.43
CA GLN A 216 30.72 -45.81 -3.17
C GLN A 216 30.07 -46.88 -4.04
N GLN A 217 28.76 -46.78 -4.29
CA GLN A 217 28.00 -47.72 -5.11
C GLN A 217 27.99 -47.34 -6.60
N ASN A 218 28.69 -46.26 -6.99
CA ASN A 218 28.75 -45.74 -8.36
C ASN A 218 27.36 -45.48 -8.98
N PHE A 219 26.38 -45.07 -8.19
CA PHE A 219 25.07 -44.70 -8.73
C PHE A 219 25.15 -43.40 -9.50
N THR A 220 24.56 -43.37 -10.71
CA THR A 220 24.57 -42.18 -11.56
C THR A 220 23.31 -41.32 -11.39
N ALA A 221 22.22 -41.90 -10.88
CA ALA A 221 20.95 -41.22 -10.68
C ALA A 221 20.52 -41.18 -9.21
N PHE A 222 20.06 -40.01 -8.74
CA PHE A 222 19.52 -39.85 -7.39
C PHE A 222 18.31 -40.76 -7.10
N ALA A 223 17.58 -41.16 -8.14
CA ALA A 223 16.43 -42.05 -8.02
C ALA A 223 16.86 -43.45 -7.57
N GLU A 224 17.91 -43.99 -8.19
CA GLU A 224 18.48 -45.30 -7.89
C GLU A 224 19.11 -45.31 -6.49
N THR A 225 19.86 -44.26 -6.15
CA THR A 225 20.43 -44.11 -4.81
C THR A 225 19.34 -44.01 -3.74
N ALA A 226 18.27 -43.26 -3.99
CA ALA A 226 17.17 -43.13 -3.03
C ALA A 226 16.39 -44.44 -2.85
N GLU A 227 16.26 -45.24 -3.90
CA GLU A 227 15.64 -46.57 -3.86
C GLU A 227 16.49 -47.54 -3.03
N TYR A 228 17.80 -47.60 -3.30
CA TYR A 228 18.75 -48.39 -2.53
C TYR A 228 18.72 -48.04 -1.04
N ILE A 229 18.80 -46.74 -0.70
CA ILE A 229 18.75 -46.28 0.69
C ILE A 229 17.43 -46.68 1.35
N LYS A 230 16.31 -46.61 0.63
CA LYS A 230 14.99 -46.96 1.17
C LYS A 230 14.84 -48.46 1.43
N GLN A 231 15.44 -49.29 0.59
CA GLN A 231 15.35 -50.75 0.68
C GLN A 231 16.31 -51.33 1.72
N HIS A 232 17.47 -50.70 1.93
CA HIS A 232 18.56 -51.32 2.72
C HIS A 232 19.00 -50.55 3.96
N ILE A 233 18.65 -49.26 4.11
CA ILE A 233 19.18 -48.41 5.20
C ILE A 233 18.05 -47.75 5.99
N GLU A 234 17.19 -46.98 5.31
CA GLU A 234 16.08 -46.24 5.90
C GLU A 234 14.76 -46.98 5.64
N THR A 235 14.64 -48.18 6.20
CA THR A 235 13.49 -49.08 5.98
C THR A 235 12.20 -48.62 6.67
N ASP A 236 12.30 -47.69 7.63
CA ASP A 236 11.17 -47.11 8.36
C ASP A 236 10.29 -46.20 7.49
N LYS A 237 9.06 -45.87 7.94
CA LYS A 237 8.14 -44.98 7.18
C LYS A 237 8.71 -43.58 6.86
N LYS A 238 9.70 -43.10 7.61
CA LYS A 238 10.36 -41.80 7.40
C LYS A 238 11.88 -41.95 7.51
N PRO A 239 12.67 -41.26 6.66
CA PRO A 239 12.26 -40.35 5.59
C PRO A 239 11.61 -41.07 4.39
N SER A 240 10.75 -40.36 3.65
CA SER A 240 10.16 -40.88 2.42
C SER A 240 11.19 -40.90 1.29
N TYR A 241 10.93 -41.72 0.27
CA TYR A 241 11.73 -41.76 -0.97
C TYR A 241 11.99 -40.35 -1.54
N ASP A 242 10.93 -39.54 -1.70
CA ASP A 242 11.05 -38.17 -2.22
C ASP A 242 11.91 -37.27 -1.32
N THR A 243 11.85 -37.49 0.00
CA THR A 243 12.67 -36.75 0.96
C THR A 243 14.15 -37.09 0.77
N ILE A 244 14.48 -38.38 0.61
CA ILE A 244 15.85 -38.87 0.37
C ILE A 244 16.38 -38.31 -0.96
N LYS A 245 15.60 -38.43 -2.04
CA LYS A 245 15.95 -37.89 -3.36
C LYS A 245 16.20 -36.38 -3.33
N ARG A 246 15.35 -35.63 -2.62
CA ARG A 246 15.53 -34.18 -2.44
C ARG A 246 16.79 -33.87 -1.63
N TRP A 247 17.08 -34.64 -0.58
CA TRP A 247 18.27 -34.45 0.25
C TRP A 247 19.56 -34.74 -0.52
N LEU A 248 19.60 -35.80 -1.34
CA LEU A 248 20.71 -36.09 -2.25
C LEU A 248 20.97 -34.95 -3.22
N SER A 249 19.92 -34.42 -3.87
CA SER A 249 20.05 -33.27 -4.78
C SER A 249 20.58 -32.02 -4.08
N GLN A 250 20.17 -31.77 -2.83
CA GLN A 250 20.69 -30.65 -2.03
C GLN A 250 22.16 -30.88 -1.63
N ALA A 251 22.50 -32.09 -1.18
CA ALA A 251 23.85 -32.46 -0.77
C ALA A 251 24.85 -32.35 -1.94
N ASN A 252 24.47 -32.82 -3.13
CA ASN A 252 25.28 -32.71 -4.34
C ASN A 252 25.56 -31.25 -4.74
N LYS A 253 24.68 -30.31 -4.36
CA LYS A 253 24.87 -28.86 -4.55
C LYS A 253 25.65 -28.19 -3.41
N GLY A 254 26.23 -28.97 -2.48
CA GLY A 254 26.95 -28.47 -1.31
C GLY A 254 26.05 -27.98 -0.18
N ASN A 255 24.73 -28.17 -0.25
CA ASN A 255 23.79 -27.71 0.77
C ASN A 255 23.50 -28.81 1.80
N PHE A 256 24.27 -28.79 2.89
CA PHE A 256 24.12 -29.72 4.01
C PHE A 256 23.23 -29.19 5.15
N SER A 257 22.80 -27.94 5.08
CA SER A 257 21.93 -27.29 6.07
C SER A 257 20.45 -27.73 5.97
#